data_AF-A0A4Y2A9G5-F1
#
_entry.id   AF-A0A4Y2A9G5-F1
#
_cell.length_a   1.000
_cell.length_b   1.000
_cell.length_c   1.000
_cell.angle_alpha   90.00
_cell.angle_beta   90.00
_cell.angle_gamma   90.00
#
_symmetry.space_group_name_H-M   'P 1'
#
loop_
_entity.id
_entity.type
_entity.pdbx_description
1 polymer ?
#
loop_
_entity_poly.entity_id
_entity_poly.type
_entity_poly.pdbx_seq_one_letter_code
_entity_poly.pdbx_strand_id
1 'polypeptide(L)'
;MAIKSGNCKEDLAVRVPGPLSHSRRLTTANRTLRLYLSPTPELQEIVVFILKSYVSVWFGIKTSYYFTEGQKLVYQSIQSSRYLPEDLSNIADPVIERNGFFADLEHLMLAMTQDNTKHIRELGLRRILKERQLDKKNYLNIHAAKTEFRGSRLLGNN
;
A
#
# COMPACT_ATOMS: atom_id res chain seq x y z
N MET A 1 -9.13 -8.21 11.27
CA MET A 1 -10.61 -8.22 11.37
C MET A 1 -11.09 -7.13 12.33
N ALA A 2 -11.01 -5.87 11.90
CA ALA A 2 -11.62 -4.72 12.60
C ALA A 2 -12.40 -3.87 11.60
N ILE A 3 -11.86 -3.71 10.39
CA ILE A 3 -12.54 -3.06 9.26
C ILE A 3 -13.76 -3.87 8.78
N LYS A 4 -13.66 -5.20 8.75
CA LYS A 4 -14.75 -6.09 8.29
C LYS A 4 -15.93 -6.21 9.27
N SER A 5 -15.72 -5.90 10.55
CA SER A 5 -16.70 -6.08 11.64
C SER A 5 -17.07 -4.78 12.36
N GLY A 6 -16.37 -3.67 12.10
CA GLY A 6 -16.52 -2.40 12.83
C GLY A 6 -16.03 -2.43 14.28
N ASN A 7 -15.66 -3.59 14.81
CA ASN A 7 -15.23 -3.77 16.20
C ASN A 7 -13.71 -3.84 16.31
N CYS A 8 -13.13 -2.82 16.94
CA CYS A 8 -11.72 -2.77 17.36
C CYS A 8 -11.65 -3.02 18.87
N LYS A 9 -10.75 -3.89 19.34
CA LYS A 9 -10.51 -4.07 20.79
C LYS A 9 -9.97 -2.76 21.38
N GLU A 10 -10.51 -2.27 22.50
CA GLU A 10 -10.06 -1.01 23.12
C GLU A 10 -8.54 -0.96 23.32
N ASP A 11 -7.94 -2.08 23.71
CA ASP A 11 -6.51 -2.21 23.99
C ASP A 11 -5.61 -1.97 22.75
N LEU A 12 -6.16 -2.18 21.54
CA LEU A 12 -5.48 -1.86 20.28
C LEU A 12 -5.74 -0.42 19.83
N ALA A 13 -6.90 0.14 20.16
CA ALA A 13 -7.26 1.52 19.86
C ALA A 13 -6.42 2.53 20.67
N VAL A 14 -5.99 2.13 21.88
CA VAL A 14 -5.18 2.96 22.79
C VAL A 14 -3.67 2.82 22.54
N ARG A 15 -3.24 1.87 21.70
CA ARG A 15 -1.81 1.71 21.38
C ARG A 15 -1.30 2.88 20.55
N VAL A 16 -0.47 3.71 21.17
CA VAL A 16 0.35 4.68 20.47
C VAL A 16 1.52 3.92 19.84
N PRO A 17 1.67 3.92 18.50
CA PRO A 17 2.86 3.36 17.88
C PRO A 17 4.09 4.08 18.42
N GLY A 18 5.05 3.30 18.92
CA GLY A 18 6.29 3.86 19.49
C GLY A 18 7.04 4.71 18.45
N PRO A 19 7.86 5.68 18.89
CA PRO A 19 8.57 6.58 17.99
C PRO A 19 9.44 5.78 17.01
N LEU A 20 9.20 6.00 15.73
CA LEU A 20 9.88 5.31 14.64
C LEU A 20 11.35 5.77 14.59
N SER A 21 12.29 4.90 14.99
CA SER A 21 13.72 5.24 15.07
C SER A 21 14.31 5.55 13.68
N HIS A 22 14.35 6.84 13.36
CA HIS A 22 14.80 7.38 12.08
C HIS A 22 16.32 7.38 11.93
N SER A 23 17.03 7.53 13.04
CA SER A 23 18.49 7.64 13.10
C SER A 23 19.15 6.42 12.49
N ARG A 24 18.63 5.22 12.77
CA ARG A 24 19.24 3.94 12.34
C ARG A 24 19.33 3.80 10.81
N ARG A 25 18.34 4.29 10.06
CA ARG A 25 18.33 4.24 8.58
C ARG A 25 19.30 5.25 7.95
N LEU A 26 19.35 6.46 8.51
CA LEU A 26 20.30 7.50 8.08
C LEU A 26 21.75 7.10 8.36
N THR A 27 22.04 6.44 9.49
CA THR A 27 23.40 6.00 9.82
C THR A 27 23.92 4.99 8.81
N THR A 28 23.08 4.05 8.35
CA THR A 28 23.47 3.08 7.32
C THR A 28 23.75 3.77 5.99
N ALA A 29 22.85 4.63 5.50
CA ALA A 29 23.07 5.38 4.26
C ALA A 29 24.33 6.26 4.32
N ASN A 30 24.57 6.94 5.43
CA ASN A 30 25.76 7.76 5.64
C ASN A 30 27.05 6.94 5.74
N ARG A 31 26.99 5.72 6.30
CA ARG A 31 28.13 4.78 6.29
C ARG A 31 28.45 4.29 4.88
N THR A 32 27.44 3.95 4.10
CA THR A 32 27.60 3.58 2.68
C THR A 32 28.19 4.72 1.85
N LEU A 33 27.71 5.95 2.06
CA LEU A 33 28.28 7.15 1.41
C LEU A 33 29.74 7.40 1.77
N ARG A 34 30.15 7.13 3.03
CA ARG A 34 31.56 7.27 3.45
C ARG A 34 32.48 6.19 2.87
N LEU A 35 31.96 4.99 2.60
CA LEU A 35 32.70 3.92 1.91
C LEU A 35 33.00 4.27 0.44
N TYR A 36 32.31 5.25 -0.13
CA TYR A 36 32.49 5.72 -1.51
C TYR A 36 33.85 6.40 -1.79
N LEU A 37 34.70 6.63 -0.77
CA LEU A 37 36.05 7.19 -0.94
C LEU A 37 37.04 6.25 -1.66
N SER A 38 36.64 5.00 -1.94
CA SER A 38 37.37 4.05 -2.80
C SER A 38 36.35 3.21 -3.59
N PRO A 39 35.70 3.79 -4.62
CA PRO A 39 34.48 3.22 -5.17
C PRO A 39 34.80 2.02 -6.07
N THR A 40 34.21 0.86 -5.73
CA THR A 40 34.02 -0.21 -6.71
C THR A 40 32.77 0.11 -7.56
N PRO A 41 32.68 -0.35 -8.81
CA PRO A 41 31.53 -0.09 -9.69
C PRO A 41 30.18 -0.47 -9.04
N GLU A 42 30.15 -1.56 -8.28
CA GLU A 42 28.96 -2.06 -7.59
C GLU A 42 28.50 -1.10 -6.48
N LEU A 43 29.46 -0.50 -5.75
CA LEU A 43 29.15 0.47 -4.69
C LEU A 43 28.58 1.77 -5.29
N GLN A 44 29.01 2.12 -6.50
CA GLN A 44 28.53 3.29 -7.22
C GLN A 44 27.08 3.17 -7.65
N GLU A 45 26.65 2.01 -8.14
CA GLU A 45 25.25 1.77 -8.48
C GLU A 45 24.33 1.88 -7.26
N ILE A 46 24.75 1.32 -6.10
CA ILE A 46 24.00 1.42 -4.85
C ILE A 46 23.86 2.88 -4.40
N VAL A 47 24.93 3.67 -4.46
CA VAL A 47 24.89 5.09 -4.07
C VAL A 47 23.97 5.88 -5.02
N VAL A 48 24.05 5.62 -6.33
CA VAL A 48 23.16 6.24 -7.32
C VAL A 48 21.70 5.88 -7.06
N PHE A 49 21.42 4.62 -6.70
CA PHE A 49 20.08 4.18 -6.29
C PHE A 49 19.58 4.91 -5.04
N ILE A 50 20.41 5.00 -4.01
CA ILE A 50 20.06 5.71 -2.77
C ILE A 50 19.69 7.16 -3.08
N LEU A 51 20.49 7.85 -3.90
CA LEU A 51 20.26 9.26 -4.21
C LEU A 51 19.05 9.49 -5.12
N LYS A 52 18.93 8.71 -6.20
CA LYS A 52 17.87 8.91 -7.22
C LYS A 52 16.50 8.42 -6.77
N SER A 53 16.43 7.24 -6.14
CA SER A 53 15.17 6.62 -5.77
C SER A 53 14.86 6.82 -4.29
N TYR A 54 15.72 6.30 -3.40
CA TYR A 54 15.42 6.24 -1.98
C TYR A 54 15.26 7.61 -1.33
N VAL A 55 16.24 8.51 -1.50
CA VAL A 55 16.22 9.86 -0.90
C VAL A 55 15.06 10.69 -1.45
N SER A 56 14.77 10.57 -2.76
CA SER A 56 13.67 11.28 -3.40
C SER A 56 12.31 10.88 -2.82
N VAL A 57 12.05 9.57 -2.74
CA VAL A 57 10.80 9.03 -2.15
C VAL A 57 10.72 9.32 -0.66
N TRP A 58 11.83 9.16 0.07
CA TRP A 58 11.90 9.45 1.49
C TRP A 58 11.58 10.90 1.81
N PHE A 59 12.14 11.82 1.04
CA PHE A 59 11.85 13.24 1.21
C PHE A 59 10.38 13.52 0.90
N GLY A 60 9.84 12.91 -0.16
CA GLY A 60 8.41 12.97 -0.47
C GLY A 60 7.52 12.50 0.68
N ILE A 61 7.85 11.39 1.34
CA ILE A 61 7.15 10.89 2.54
C ILE A 61 7.20 11.91 3.69
N LYS A 62 8.33 12.62 3.83
CA LYS A 62 8.51 13.62 4.90
C LYS A 62 7.82 14.94 4.66
N THR A 63 7.66 15.33 3.40
CA THR A 63 6.95 16.55 3.04
C THR A 63 5.46 16.31 2.81
N SER A 64 5.05 15.07 2.52
CA SER A 64 3.63 14.72 2.38
C SER A 64 2.94 14.64 3.74
N TYR A 65 1.94 15.49 3.95
CA TYR A 65 1.07 15.44 5.13
C TYR A 65 -0.25 14.71 4.85
N TYR A 66 -0.59 14.49 3.57
CA TYR A 66 -1.87 13.93 3.17
C TYR A 66 -1.75 12.46 2.78
N PHE A 67 -2.68 11.67 3.30
CA PHE A 67 -2.80 10.24 3.02
C PHE A 67 -3.03 9.92 1.54
N THR A 68 -3.59 10.86 0.78
CA THR A 68 -3.84 10.78 -0.67
C THR A 68 -2.60 10.86 -1.54
N GLU A 69 -1.46 11.26 -0.96
CA GLU A 69 -0.20 11.33 -1.69
C GLU A 69 0.56 9.99 -1.65
N GLY A 70 0.17 9.07 -0.78
CA GLY A 70 0.84 7.78 -0.61
C GLY A 70 0.93 6.97 -1.90
N GLN A 71 -0.13 6.95 -2.70
CA GLN A 71 -0.17 6.24 -4.00
C GLN A 71 0.85 6.81 -4.99
N LYS A 72 0.96 8.15 -5.02
CA LYS A 72 1.89 8.86 -5.91
C LYS A 72 3.33 8.56 -5.51
N LEU A 73 3.61 8.48 -4.20
CA LEU A 73 4.94 8.14 -3.68
C LEU A 73 5.33 6.69 -4.00
N VAL A 74 4.39 5.73 -3.88
CA VAL A 74 4.63 4.35 -4.30
C VAL A 74 4.90 4.27 -5.80
N TYR A 75 4.08 4.95 -6.61
CA TYR A 75 4.29 5.05 -8.06
C TYR A 75 5.66 5.66 -8.40
N GLN A 76 6.05 6.75 -7.73
CA GLN A 76 7.36 7.38 -7.91
C GLN A 76 8.51 6.42 -7.53
N SER A 77 8.33 5.61 -6.49
CA SER A 77 9.32 4.58 -6.11
C SER A 77 9.52 3.57 -7.23
N ILE A 78 8.42 3.07 -7.81
CA ILE A 78 8.46 2.13 -8.94
C ILE A 78 9.10 2.79 -10.17
N GLN A 79 8.72 4.03 -10.51
CA GLN A 79 9.29 4.72 -11.68
C GLN A 79 10.78 5.00 -11.51
N SER A 80 11.19 5.40 -10.30
CA SER A 80 12.58 5.73 -10.01
C SER A 80 13.50 4.51 -9.90
N SER A 81 12.98 3.30 -9.70
CA SER A 81 13.78 2.06 -9.70
C SER A 81 13.94 1.42 -11.08
N ARG A 82 13.13 1.79 -12.09
CA ARG A 82 13.11 1.15 -13.43
C ARG A 82 14.41 1.20 -14.24
N TYR A 83 15.34 2.09 -13.90
CA TYR A 83 16.63 2.16 -14.59
C TYR A 83 17.63 1.11 -14.10
N LEU A 84 17.33 0.41 -12.99
CA LEU A 84 18.21 -0.60 -12.42
C LEU A 84 18.35 -1.80 -13.36
N PRO A 85 19.54 -2.42 -13.43
CA PRO A 85 19.70 -3.72 -14.07
C PRO A 85 18.89 -4.79 -13.34
N GLU A 86 18.57 -5.88 -14.05
CA GLU A 86 17.68 -6.95 -13.57
C GLU A 86 18.12 -7.52 -12.21
N ASP A 87 19.41 -7.76 -12.03
CA ASP A 87 19.97 -8.28 -10.77
C ASP A 87 19.65 -7.38 -9.55
N LEU A 88 19.67 -6.06 -9.74
CA LEU A 88 19.35 -5.08 -8.70
C LEU A 88 17.85 -4.84 -8.56
N SER A 89 17.09 -4.89 -9.66
CA SER A 89 15.62 -4.82 -9.65
C SER A 89 15.04 -5.99 -8.85
N ASN A 90 15.57 -7.20 -9.02
CA ASN A 90 15.17 -8.39 -8.26
C ASN A 90 15.35 -8.23 -6.74
N ILE A 91 16.23 -7.34 -6.29
CA ILE A 91 16.42 -7.00 -4.87
C ILE A 91 15.49 -5.85 -4.45
N ALA A 92 15.35 -4.83 -5.30
CA ALA A 92 14.60 -3.62 -4.99
C ALA A 92 13.08 -3.82 -5.04
N ASP A 93 12.57 -4.56 -6.02
CA ASP A 93 11.14 -4.70 -6.27
C ASP A 93 10.40 -5.39 -5.11
N PRO A 94 10.90 -6.49 -4.52
CA PRO A 94 10.28 -7.07 -3.31
C PRO A 94 10.24 -6.08 -2.13
N VAL A 95 11.21 -5.18 -2.03
CA VAL A 95 11.24 -4.14 -0.99
C VAL A 95 10.17 -3.09 -1.26
N ILE A 96 10.00 -2.67 -2.53
CA ILE A 96 8.96 -1.73 -2.93
C ILE A 96 7.58 -2.34 -2.69
N GLU A 97 7.36 -3.60 -3.09
CA GLU A 97 6.11 -4.33 -2.89
C GLU A 97 5.76 -4.46 -1.40
N ARG A 98 6.72 -4.89 -0.56
CA ARG A 98 6.51 -5.02 0.88
C ARG A 98 6.15 -3.70 1.57
N ASN A 99 6.62 -2.57 1.01
CA ASN A 99 6.30 -1.23 1.51
C ASN A 99 5.15 -0.56 0.74
N GLY A 100 4.55 -1.27 -0.22
CA GLY A 100 3.52 -0.77 -1.14
C GLY A 100 2.12 -0.67 -0.56
N PHE A 101 1.96 -0.60 0.77
CA PHE A 101 0.64 -0.54 1.44
C PHE A 101 -0.30 0.53 0.87
N PHE A 102 0.24 1.68 0.47
CA PHE A 102 -0.57 2.75 -0.13
C PHE A 102 -1.10 2.42 -1.53
N ALA A 103 -0.58 1.39 -2.20
CA ALA A 103 -1.08 0.91 -3.49
C ALA A 103 -2.30 -0.02 -3.35
N ASP A 104 -2.74 -0.31 -2.13
CA ASP A 104 -3.97 -1.06 -1.90
C ASP A 104 -5.18 -0.38 -2.56
N LEU A 105 -6.11 -1.20 -3.09
CA LEU A 105 -7.26 -0.71 -3.84
C LEU A 105 -8.12 0.28 -3.04
N GLU A 106 -8.30 0.03 -1.74
CA GLU A 106 -9.06 0.90 -0.84
C GLU A 106 -8.42 2.29 -0.74
N HIS A 107 -7.10 2.33 -0.60
CA HIS A 107 -6.32 3.55 -0.51
C HIS A 107 -6.40 4.33 -1.83
N LEU A 108 -6.21 3.64 -2.96
CA LEU A 108 -6.31 4.22 -4.29
C LEU A 108 -7.69 4.84 -4.53
N MET A 109 -8.76 4.12 -4.21
CA MET A 109 -10.12 4.62 -4.36
C MET A 109 -10.40 5.83 -3.47
N LEU A 110 -9.86 5.85 -2.24
CA LEU A 110 -9.98 7.00 -1.35
C LEU A 110 -9.26 8.23 -1.93
N ALA A 111 -8.01 8.07 -2.40
CA ALA A 111 -7.25 9.14 -3.03
C ALA A 111 -7.97 9.70 -4.27
N MET A 112 -8.58 8.84 -5.09
CA MET A 112 -9.36 9.27 -6.25
C MET A 112 -10.53 10.19 -5.87
N THR A 113 -11.19 9.99 -4.73
CA THR A 113 -12.31 10.84 -4.32
C THR A 113 -11.89 12.27 -3.93
N GLN A 114 -10.63 12.46 -3.57
CA GLN A 114 -10.06 13.75 -3.18
C GLN A 114 -9.18 14.37 -4.28
N ASP A 115 -9.09 13.74 -5.45
CA ASP A 115 -8.28 14.25 -6.57
C ASP A 115 -8.80 15.61 -7.05
N ASN A 116 -7.92 16.50 -7.49
CA ASN A 116 -8.31 17.83 -7.99
C ASN A 116 -9.13 17.76 -9.29
N THR A 117 -9.02 16.66 -10.03
CA THR A 117 -9.63 16.46 -11.33
C THR A 117 -11.02 15.83 -11.20
N LYS A 118 -12.06 16.54 -11.66
CA LYS A 118 -13.47 16.12 -11.51
C LYS A 118 -13.74 14.71 -12.03
N HIS A 119 -13.24 14.36 -13.21
CA HIS A 119 -13.49 13.06 -13.82
C HIS A 119 -12.86 11.90 -13.02
N ILE A 120 -11.72 12.13 -12.34
CA ILE A 120 -11.07 11.14 -11.46
C ILE A 120 -11.91 10.92 -10.20
N ARG A 121 -12.42 12.01 -9.60
CA ARG A 121 -13.35 11.93 -8.46
C ARG A 121 -14.61 11.14 -8.79
N GLU A 122 -15.24 11.44 -9.93
CA GLU A 122 -16.41 10.70 -10.39
C GLU A 122 -16.11 9.21 -10.60
N LEU A 123 -14.96 8.88 -11.19
CA LEU A 123 -14.53 7.50 -11.37
C LEU A 123 -14.33 6.79 -10.01
N GLY A 124 -13.70 7.45 -9.04
CA GLY A 124 -13.52 6.93 -7.69
C GLY A 124 -14.85 6.60 -7.03
N LEU A 125 -15.82 7.54 -7.08
CA LEU A 125 -17.17 7.35 -6.54
C LEU A 125 -17.91 6.20 -7.24
N ARG A 126 -17.86 6.12 -8.57
CA ARG A 126 -18.49 5.03 -9.33
C ARG A 126 -17.93 3.66 -8.94
N ARG A 127 -16.61 3.55 -8.77
CA ARG A 127 -15.96 2.31 -8.31
C ARG A 127 -16.44 1.94 -6.90
N ILE A 128 -16.46 2.89 -5.96
CA ILE A 128 -16.93 2.65 -4.59
C ILE A 128 -18.39 2.16 -4.58
N LEU A 129 -19.27 2.79 -5.35
CA LEU A 129 -20.67 2.39 -5.45
C LEU A 129 -20.83 0.99 -6.06
N LYS A 130 -20.03 0.65 -7.08
CA LYS A 130 -20.04 -0.67 -7.70
C LYS A 130 -19.63 -1.77 -6.71
N GLU A 131 -18.56 -1.57 -5.96
CA GLU A 131 -18.10 -2.54 -4.96
C GLU A 131 -19.16 -2.75 -3.86
N ARG A 132 -19.80 -1.67 -3.38
CA ARG A 132 -20.89 -1.78 -2.39
C ARG A 132 -22.09 -2.57 -2.90
N GLN A 133 -22.41 -2.47 -4.19
CA GLN A 133 -23.50 -3.24 -4.79
C GLN A 133 -23.13 -4.72 -4.94
N LEU A 134 -21.89 -5.02 -5.34
CA LEU A 134 -21.35 -6.39 -5.41
C LEU A 134 -21.40 -7.05 -4.03
N ASP A 135 -20.97 -6.35 -2.99
CA ASP A 135 -21.04 -6.86 -1.62
C ASP A 135 -22.49 -7.16 -1.23
N LYS A 136 -23.42 -6.23 -1.43
CA LYS A 136 -24.84 -6.46 -1.12
C LYS A 136 -25.39 -7.68 -1.84
N LYS A 137 -25.05 -7.87 -3.12
CA LYS A 137 -25.45 -9.04 -3.91
C LYS A 137 -24.82 -10.33 -3.38
N ASN A 138 -23.55 -10.30 -3.00
CA ASN A 138 -22.84 -11.44 -2.41
C ASN A 138 -23.44 -11.82 -1.05
N TYR A 139 -23.74 -10.85 -0.18
CA TYR A 139 -24.45 -11.09 1.09
C TYR A 139 -25.83 -11.72 0.86
N LEU A 140 -26.61 -11.19 -0.08
CA LEU A 140 -27.93 -11.74 -0.44
C LEU A 140 -27.82 -13.16 -0.99
N ASN A 141 -26.84 -13.44 -1.86
CA ASN A 141 -26.61 -14.78 -2.42
C ASN A 141 -26.19 -15.80 -1.37
N ILE A 142 -25.32 -15.42 -0.44
CA ILE A 142 -24.92 -16.28 0.69
C ILE A 142 -26.13 -16.58 1.57
N HIS A 143 -26.98 -15.59 1.85
CA HIS A 143 -28.17 -15.78 2.66
C HIS A 143 -29.23 -16.63 1.96
N ALA A 144 -29.44 -16.43 0.64
CA ALA A 144 -30.34 -17.22 -0.18
C ALA A 144 -29.90 -18.69 -0.24
N ALA A 145 -28.61 -18.95 -0.52
CA ALA A 145 -28.04 -20.30 -0.51
C ALA A 145 -28.19 -21.00 0.85
N LYS A 146 -28.06 -20.26 1.95
CA LYS A 146 -28.28 -20.78 3.32
C LYS A 146 -29.75 -21.15 3.58
N THR A 147 -30.69 -20.49 2.92
CA THR A 147 -32.14 -20.71 3.05
C THR A 147 -32.58 -21.92 2.21
N GLU A 148 -32.06 -22.06 0.99
CA GLU A 148 -32.27 -23.23 0.13
C GLU A 148 -31.68 -24.52 0.73
N PHE A 149 -30.47 -24.45 1.31
CA PHE A 149 -29.82 -25.57 2.00
C PHE A 149 -30.55 -25.99 3.30
N ARG A 150 -31.42 -25.14 3.84
CA ARG A 150 -32.28 -25.44 5.00
C ARG A 150 -33.61 -26.04 4.57
N GLY A 151 -34.19 -25.57 3.46
CA GLY A 151 -35.42 -26.13 2.88
C GLY A 151 -35.26 -27.55 2.32
N SER A 152 -34.12 -27.87 1.72
CA SER A 152 -33.80 -29.21 1.20
C SER A 152 -33.54 -30.26 2.30
N ARG A 153 -33.25 -29.84 3.53
CA ARG A 153 -33.20 -30.74 4.70
C ARG A 153 -34.57 -31.05 5.31
N LEU A 154 -35.58 -30.23 5.06
CA LEU A 154 -36.94 -30.43 5.58
C LEU A 154 -37.80 -31.30 4.64
N LEU A 155 -37.39 -31.47 3.39
CA LEU A 155 -38.07 -32.31 2.39
C LEU A 155 -37.44 -33.71 2.23
N GLY A 156 -36.42 -34.03 3.03
CA GLY A 156 -35.62 -35.26 2.91
C GLY A 156 -35.93 -36.38 3.92
N ASN A 157 -36.95 -36.23 4.75
CA ASN A 157 -37.39 -37.28 5.67
C ASN A 157 -38.85 -37.65 5.36
N ASN A 158 -39.04 -38.50 4.36
CA ASN A 158 -40.20 -39.39 4.25
C ASN A 158 -39.72 -40.82 4.46
#